data_AF-A0A1S3DMM5-F1
#
_entry.id   AF-A0A1S3DMM5-F1
#
_cell.length_a   1.000
_cell.length_b   1.000
_cell.length_c   1.000
_cell.angle_alpha   90.00
_cell.angle_beta   90.00
_cell.angle_gamma   90.00
#
_symmetry.space_group_name_H-M   'P 1'
#
loop_
_entity.id
_entity.type
_entity.pdbx_description
1 polymer ?
#
loop_
_entity_poly.entity_id
_entity_poly.type
_entity_poly.pdbx_seq_one_letter_code
_entity_poly.pdbx_strand_id
1 'polypeptide(L)'
;MTDLKGKEVKRSTLNELVEYITNGRGVLTEPVYPEIIKMISVNLFRTLPPSENPDFDPEEDDPTLEAAWPHLTLVYELFLRFLESSDFQPTIGKKVIDQKFVLQ
;
A
#
# COMPACT_ATOMS: atom_id res chain seq x y z
N MET A 1 -15.08 8.02 19.37
CA MET A 1 -15.66 6.80 18.76
C MET A 1 -14.83 6.46 17.55
N THR A 2 -14.17 5.31 17.58
CA THR A 2 -13.41 4.78 16.43
C THR A 2 -14.35 4.64 15.24
N ASP A 3 -13.99 5.17 14.07
CA ASP A 3 -14.80 5.04 12.84
C ASP A 3 -14.71 3.62 12.27
N LEU A 4 -15.36 2.67 12.96
CA LEU A 4 -15.35 1.25 12.59
C LEU A 4 -16.02 1.03 11.24
N LYS A 5 -17.07 1.78 10.93
CA LYS A 5 -17.80 1.67 9.67
C LYS A 5 -16.94 2.14 8.50
N GLY A 6 -16.30 3.31 8.59
CA GLY A 6 -15.42 3.80 7.52
C GLY A 6 -14.20 2.90 7.31
N LYS A 7 -13.63 2.36 8.40
CA LYS A 7 -12.54 1.37 8.33
C LYS A 7 -12.96 0.09 7.59
N GLU A 8 -14.17 -0.41 7.82
CA GLU A 8 -14.67 -1.60 7.15
C GLU A 8 -14.95 -1.36 5.66
N VAL A 9 -15.53 -0.20 5.32
CA VAL A 9 -15.72 0.21 3.92
C VAL A 9 -14.38 0.27 3.19
N LYS A 10 -13.38 0.95 3.77
CA LYS A 10 -12.02 1.01 3.19
C LYS A 10 -11.44 -0.39 2.97
N ARG A 11 -11.62 -1.29 3.94
CA ARG A 11 -11.13 -2.68 3.85
C ARG A 11 -11.79 -3.43 2.70
N SER A 12 -13.12 -3.37 2.57
CA SER A 12 -13.85 -4.01 1.47
C SER A 12 -13.39 -3.46 0.12
N THR A 13 -13.34 -2.14 -0.02
CA THR A 13 -12.93 -1.50 -1.27
C THR A 13 -11.49 -1.85 -1.66
N LEU A 14 -10.56 -1.92 -0.71
CA LEU A 14 -9.18 -2.34 -1.02
C LEU A 14 -9.12 -3.81 -1.47
N ASN A 15 -9.88 -4.71 -0.84
CA ASN A 15 -9.96 -6.11 -1.30
C ASN A 15 -10.51 -6.21 -2.73
N GLU A 16 -11.61 -5.50 -3.01
CA GLU A 16 -12.21 -5.46 -4.35
C GLU A 16 -11.21 -4.94 -5.41
N LEU A 17 -10.42 -3.91 -5.07
CA LEU A 17 -9.38 -3.38 -5.96
C LEU A 17 -8.26 -4.40 -6.20
N VAL A 18 -7.83 -5.13 -5.16
CA VAL A 18 -6.82 -6.20 -5.30
C VAL A 18 -7.34 -7.27 -6.25
N GLU A 19 -8.57 -7.75 -6.05
CA GLU A 19 -9.19 -8.74 -6.92
C GLU A 19 -9.35 -8.23 -8.35
N TYR A 20 -9.75 -6.97 -8.51
CA TYR A 20 -9.93 -6.34 -9.82
C TYR A 20 -8.62 -6.22 -10.61
N ILE A 21 -7.53 -5.79 -9.98
CA ILE A 21 -6.20 -5.73 -10.62
C ILE A 21 -5.66 -7.14 -10.92
N THR A 22 -5.88 -8.09 -10.01
CA THR A 22 -5.34 -9.45 -10.15
C THR A 22 -6.03 -10.22 -11.29
N ASN A 23 -7.36 -10.09 -11.42
CA ASN A 23 -8.15 -10.90 -12.36
C ASN A 23 -8.56 -10.15 -13.64
N GLY A 24 -8.55 -8.82 -13.61
CA GLY A 24 -8.95 -7.98 -14.73
C GLY A 24 -7.90 -7.97 -15.84
N ARG A 25 -8.36 -7.79 -17.09
CA ARG A 25 -7.49 -7.59 -18.26
C ARG A 25 -7.70 -6.19 -18.82
N GLY A 26 -6.61 -5.54 -19.24
CA GLY A 26 -6.63 -4.18 -19.78
C GLY A 26 -6.98 -3.11 -18.74
N VAL A 27 -6.88 -3.44 -17.44
CA VAL A 27 -7.23 -2.52 -16.34
C VAL A 27 -6.19 -1.42 -16.13
N LEU A 28 -4.92 -1.71 -16.42
CA LEU A 28 -3.80 -0.79 -16.26
C LEU A 28 -3.64 0.13 -17.48
N THR A 29 -4.59 1.05 -17.64
CA THR A 29 -4.51 2.12 -18.66
C THR A 29 -3.60 3.27 -18.19
N GLU A 30 -3.02 4.04 -19.12
CA GLU A 30 -2.08 5.13 -18.78
C GLU A 30 -2.59 6.11 -17.69
N PRO A 31 -3.88 6.55 -17.70
CA PRO A 31 -4.40 7.44 -16.66
C PRO A 31 -4.49 6.81 -15.26
N VAL A 32 -4.47 5.48 -15.14
CA VAL A 32 -4.64 4.77 -13.86
C VAL A 32 -3.35 4.74 -13.05
N TYR A 33 -2.19 4.75 -13.71
CA TYR A 33 -0.86 4.71 -13.06
C TYR A 33 -0.67 5.80 -12.00
N PRO A 34 -0.86 7.10 -12.31
CA PRO A 34 -0.68 8.15 -11.31
C PRO A 34 -1.67 8.03 -10.14
N GLU A 35 -2.90 7.58 -10.37
CA GLU A 35 -3.91 7.44 -9.32
C GLU A 35 -3.59 6.28 -8.36
N ILE A 36 -3.15 5.13 -8.89
CA ILE A 36 -2.70 4.00 -8.07
C ILE A 36 -1.49 4.41 -7.22
N ILE A 37 -0.47 5.01 -7.85
CA ILE A 37 0.75 5.43 -7.14
C ILE A 37 0.45 6.49 -6.08
N LYS A 38 -0.44 7.45 -6.37
CA LYS A 38 -0.89 8.43 -5.39
C LYS A 38 -1.60 7.77 -4.20
N MET A 39 -2.49 6.81 -4.47
CA MET A 39 -3.22 6.07 -3.42
C MET A 39 -2.24 5.31 -2.52
N ILE A 40 -1.27 4.60 -3.10
CA ILE A 40 -0.22 3.88 -2.36
C ILE A 40 0.60 4.86 -1.53
N SER A 41 1.07 5.95 -2.13
CA SER A 41 1.89 6.97 -1.47
C SER A 41 1.21 7.54 -0.22
N VAL A 42 -0.07 7.91 -0.32
CA VAL A 42 -0.84 8.48 0.80
C VAL A 42 -1.04 7.49 1.95
N ASN A 43 -1.03 6.18 1.68
CA ASN A 43 -1.21 5.15 2.71
C ASN A 43 0.11 4.67 3.33
N LEU A 44 1.19 4.59 2.54
CA LEU A 44 2.46 4.00 2.96
C LEU A 44 3.47 5.04 3.45
N PHE A 45 3.57 6.20 2.79
CA PHE A 45 4.58 7.20 3.11
C PHE A 45 4.16 8.01 4.33
N ARG A 46 4.63 7.57 5.49
CA ARG A 46 4.45 8.25 6.77
C ARG A 46 5.71 8.11 7.61
N THR A 47 6.00 9.13 8.40
CA THR A 47 7.03 9.03 9.42
C THR A 47 6.63 7.96 10.43
N LEU A 48 7.55 7.04 10.73
CA LEU A 48 7.33 6.05 11.77
C LEU A 48 7.19 6.77 13.12
N PRO A 49 6.29 6.30 14.00
CA PRO A 49 6.23 6.84 15.36
C PRO A 49 7.59 6.63 16.05
N PRO A 50 7.96 7.52 16.99
CA PRO A 50 9.16 7.30 17.80
C PRO A 50 9.07 5.94 18.51
N SER A 51 10.22 5.29 18.72
CA SER A 51 10.23 4.02 19.47
C SER A 51 9.67 4.26 20.87
N GLU A 52 8.64 3.51 21.25
CA GLU A 52 8.08 3.53 22.61
C GLU A 52 8.99 2.80 23.61
N ASN A 53 9.89 1.93 23.11
CA ASN A 53 10.88 1.21 23.90
C ASN A 53 12.30 1.46 23.35
N PRO A 54 13.06 2.42 23.90
CA PRO A 54 14.41 2.73 23.44
C PRO A 54 15.46 1.65 23.81
N ASP A 55 15.17 0.82 24.82
CA ASP A 55 16.04 -0.27 25.30
C ASP A 55 15.58 -1.64 24.77
N PHE A 56 14.81 -1.66 23.68
CA PHE A 56 14.23 -2.87 23.10
C PHE A 56 15.29 -3.93 22.79
N ASP A 57 15.13 -5.11 23.39
CA ASP A 57 15.92 -6.29 23.08
C ASP A 57 15.18 -7.18 22.07
N PRO A 58 15.68 -7.31 20.82
CA PRO A 58 15.02 -8.12 19.79
C PRO A 58 14.96 -9.63 20.11
N GLU A 59 15.73 -10.13 21.08
CA GLU A 59 15.69 -11.53 21.50
C GLU A 59 14.66 -11.80 22.61
N GLU A 60 14.41 -10.83 23.48
CA GLU A 60 13.57 -11.00 24.68
C GLU A 60 12.20 -10.28 24.60
N ASP A 61 12.11 -9.16 23.89
CA ASP A 61 10.92 -8.31 23.86
C ASP A 61 9.98 -8.62 22.68
N ASP A 62 8.67 -8.52 22.94
CA ASP A 62 7.64 -8.63 21.91
C ASP A 62 7.66 -7.38 20.98
N PRO A 63 7.60 -7.56 19.65
CA PRO A 63 7.61 -6.44 18.72
C PRO A 63 6.32 -5.62 18.80
N THR A 64 6.44 -4.30 18.65
CA THR A 64 5.28 -3.42 18.53
C THR A 64 4.55 -3.67 17.20
N LEU A 65 3.24 -3.95 17.29
CA LEU A 65 2.39 -4.18 16.12
C LEU A 65 1.76 -2.88 15.60
N GLU A 66 1.73 -2.71 14.29
CA GLU A 66 1.06 -1.59 13.64
C GLU A 66 -0.47 -1.78 13.65
N ALA A 67 -1.19 -0.90 14.36
CA ALA A 67 -2.64 -0.99 14.48
C ALA A 67 -3.39 -0.85 13.13
N ALA A 68 -2.80 -0.17 12.15
CA ALA A 68 -3.35 -0.04 10.80
C ALA A 68 -3.02 -1.23 9.88
N TRP A 69 -2.31 -2.25 10.37
CA TRP A 69 -1.84 -3.39 9.57
C TRP A 69 -2.94 -4.05 8.70
N PRO A 70 -4.18 -4.27 9.18
CA PRO A 70 -5.23 -4.86 8.36
C PRO A 70 -5.57 -4.10 7.07
N HIS A 71 -5.28 -2.79 7.02
CA HIS A 71 -5.44 -1.98 5.80
C HIS A 71 -4.13 -1.89 5.02
N LEU A 72 -3.00 -1.81 5.70
CA LEU A 72 -1.69 -1.68 5.06
C LEU A 72 -1.30 -2.93 4.28
N THR A 73 -1.62 -4.11 4.79
CA THR A 73 -1.43 -5.39 4.06
C THR A 73 -2.08 -5.34 2.70
N LEU A 74 -3.31 -4.83 2.60
CA LEU A 74 -4.04 -4.71 1.34
C LEU A 74 -3.43 -3.68 0.40
N VAL A 75 -2.89 -2.57 0.93
CA VAL A 75 -2.19 -1.57 0.10
C VAL A 75 -0.88 -2.13 -0.46
N TYR A 76 -0.12 -2.87 0.36
CA TYR A 76 1.07 -3.58 -0.09
C TYR A 76 0.74 -4.66 -1.13
N GLU A 77 -0.30 -5.45 -0.88
CA GLU A 77 -0.76 -6.48 -1.83
C GLU A 77 -1.20 -5.84 -3.14
N LEU A 78 -1.97 -4.75 -3.10
CA LEU A 78 -2.37 -4.04 -4.30
C LEU A 78 -1.16 -3.54 -5.09
N PHE A 79 -0.16 -2.97 -4.42
CA PHE A 79 1.05 -2.49 -5.11
C PHE A 79 1.82 -3.65 -5.74
N LEU A 80 1.96 -4.77 -5.02
CA LEU A 80 2.60 -5.97 -5.54
C LEU A 80 1.88 -6.49 -6.80
N ARG A 81 0.55 -6.64 -6.74
CA ARG A 81 -0.26 -7.11 -7.87
C ARG A 81 -0.23 -6.14 -9.05
N PHE A 82 -0.16 -4.84 -8.78
CA PHE A 82 0.03 -3.82 -9.81
C PHE A 82 1.36 -3.98 -10.55
N LEU A 83 2.46 -4.24 -9.82
CA LEU A 83 3.79 -4.44 -10.42
C LEU A 83 3.93 -5.81 -11.12
N GLU A 84 3.32 -6.86 -10.58
CA GLU A 84 3.36 -8.23 -11.12
C GLU A 84 2.36 -8.46 -12.26
N SER A 85 1.45 -7.52 -12.51
CA SER A 85 0.47 -7.62 -13.59
C SER A 85 1.15 -7.76 -14.95
N SER A 86 0.67 -8.69 -15.78
CA SER A 86 1.15 -8.84 -17.17
C SER A 86 0.89 -7.60 -18.03
N ASP A 87 -0.08 -6.76 -17.63
CA ASP A 87 -0.44 -5.54 -18.33
C ASP A 87 0.39 -4.32 -17.88
N PHE A 88 1.29 -4.51 -16.91
CA PHE A 88 2.16 -3.44 -16.43
C PHE A 88 3.16 -3.02 -17.52
N GLN A 89 3.24 -1.72 -17.77
CA GLN A 89 4.10 -1.10 -18.77
C GLN A 89 5.19 -0.28 -18.07
N PRO A 90 6.44 -0.77 -18.01
CA PRO A 90 7.54 -0.08 -17.30
C PRO A 90 7.82 1.33 -17.82
N THR A 91 7.56 1.59 -19.10
CA THR A 91 7.75 2.90 -19.75
C THR A 91 6.82 3.97 -19.20
N ILE A 92 5.62 3.59 -18.75
CA ILE A 92 4.66 4.47 -18.08
C ILE A 92 4.96 4.50 -16.58
N GLY A 93 5.19 3.32 -15.97
CA GLY A 93 5.49 3.18 -14.54
C GLY A 93 6.65 4.05 -14.06
N LYS A 94 7.76 4.11 -14.81
CA LYS A 94 8.92 4.94 -14.45
C LYS A 94 8.65 6.44 -14.41
N LYS A 95 7.55 6.92 -15.02
CA LYS A 95 7.16 8.34 -14.98
C LYS A 95 6.54 8.72 -13.63
N VAL A 96 6.05 7.75 -12.88
CA VAL A 96 5.34 7.93 -11.61
C VAL A 96 6.06 7.29 -10.42
N ILE A 97 6.85 6.23 -10.65
CA ILE A 97 7.77 5.63 -9.70
C ILE A 97 9.16 6.23 -9.96
N ASP A 98 9.35 7.47 -9.52
CA ASP A 98 10.60 8.20 -9.67
C ASP A 98 11.54 8.01 -8.47
N GLN A 99 12.72 8.64 -8.51
CA GLN A 99 13.67 8.56 -7.40
C GLN A 99 13.09 9.10 -6.09
N LYS A 100 12.20 10.09 -6.15
CA LYS A 100 11.57 10.64 -4.94
C LYS A 100 10.65 9.60 -4.31
N PHE A 101 9.85 8.88 -5.10
CA PHE A 101 9.03 7.77 -4.63
C PHE A 101 9.87 6.69 -3.94
N VAL A 102 11.04 6.35 -4.50
CA VAL A 102 11.94 5.32 -3.95
C VAL A 102 12.60 5.75 -2.62
N LEU A 103 12.76 7.05 -2.39
CA LEU A 103 13.40 7.60 -1.17
C LEU A 103 12.43 7.81 0.01
N GLN A 104 11.12 7.69 -0.21
CA GLN A 104 10.12 7.77 0.87
C GLN A 104 10.06 6.45 1.65
#